data_AF-A0A7V2IRL2-F1
#
_entry.id   AF-A0A7V2IRL2-F1
#
_cell.length_a   1.000
_cell.length_b   1.000
_cell.length_c   1.000
_cell.angle_alpha   90.00
_cell.angle_beta   90.00
_cell.angle_gamma   90.00
#
_symmetry.space_group_name_H-M   'P 1'
#
loop_
_entity.id
_entity.type
_entity.pdbx_description
1 polymer ?
#
loop_
_entity_poly.entity_id
_entity_poly.type
_entity_poly.pdbx_seq_one_letter_code
_entity_poly.pdbx_strand_id
1 'polypeptide(L)' 'MPTQLQIARTGRISEAIRRVAQREALDPELVRSEVAAGRLVIPANTAHLAG' A
#
# COMPACT_ATOMS: atom_id res chain seq x y z
N MET A 1 -3.49 -13.73 4.55
CA MET A 1 -3.47 -12.57 3.62
C MET A 1 -2.16 -11.81 3.84
N PRO A 2 -1.41 -11.50 2.77
CA PRO A 2 -0.18 -10.73 2.92
C PRO A 2 -0.49 -9.29 3.35
N THR A 3 0.37 -8.69 4.18
CA THR A 3 0.27 -7.28 4.55
C THR A 3 0.72 -6.37 3.40
N GLN A 4 0.38 -5.09 3.44
CA GLN A 4 0.83 -4.12 2.43
C GLN A 4 2.37 -4.05 2.36
N LEU A 5 3.06 -4.21 3.50
CA LEU A 5 4.52 -4.29 3.57
C LEU A 5 5.07 -5.50 2.79
N GLN A 6 4.49 -6.69 2.99
CA GLN A 6 4.91 -7.90 2.28
C GLN A 6 4.68 -7.76 0.77
N ILE A 7 3.55 -7.19 0.36
CA ILE A 7 3.26 -6.95 -1.07
C ILE A 7 4.27 -5.97 -1.67
N ALA A 8 4.51 -4.83 -1.02
CA ALA A 8 5.41 -3.79 -1.53
C ALA A 8 6.86 -4.27 -1.71
N ARG A 9 7.35 -5.14 -0.81
CA ARG A 9 8.68 -5.76 -0.90
C ARG A 9 8.85 -6.72 -2.08
N THR A 10 7.75 -7.24 -2.64
CA THR A 10 7.79 -8.04 -3.87
C THR A 10 7.80 -7.19 -5.16
N GLY A 11 7.91 -5.86 -5.04
CA GLY A 11 7.83 -4.95 -6.19
C GLY A 11 6.41 -4.75 -6.73
N ARG A 12 5.39 -5.28 -6.05
CA ARG A 12 3.99 -5.18 -6.49
C ARG A 12 3.33 -3.92 -5.94
N ILE A 13 2.60 -3.23 -6.82
CA ILE A 13 1.72 -2.11 -6.46
C ILE A 13 0.32 -2.66 -6.21
N SER A 14 -0.15 -2.62 -4.96
CA SER A 14 -1.50 -3.06 -4.59
C SER A 14 -2.56 -2.01 -4.94
N GLU A 15 -3.83 -2.39 -4.92
CA GLU A 15 -4.95 -1.44 -5.07
C GLU A 15 -4.98 -0.39 -3.94
N ALA A 16 -4.63 -0.79 -2.71
CA ALA A 16 -4.51 0.14 -1.60
C ALA A 16 -3.41 1.19 -1.84
N ILE A 17 -2.25 0.77 -2.39
CA ILE A 17 -1.17 1.69 -2.79
C ILE A 17 -1.65 2.64 -3.89
N ARG A 18 -2.34 2.13 -4.93
CA ARG A 18 -2.89 2.98 -6.01
C ARG A 18 -3.87 4.01 -5.46
N ARG A 19 -4.76 3.60 -4.55
CA ARG A 19 -5.75 4.48 -3.94
C ARG A 19 -5.10 5.59 -3.12
N VAL A 20 -4.08 5.27 -2.32
CA VAL A 20 -3.32 6.26 -1.54
C VAL A 20 -2.59 7.21 -2.49
N ALA A 21 -1.89 6.68 -3.49
CA ALA A 21 -1.17 7.48 -4.48
C ALA A 21 -2.08 8.48 -5.21
N GLN A 22 -3.26 8.02 -5.66
CA GLN A 22 -4.24 8.89 -6.29
C GLN A 22 -4.77 9.98 -5.34
N ARG A 23 -5.07 9.62 -4.09
CA ARG A 23 -5.60 10.56 -3.08
C ARG A 23 -4.58 11.64 -2.69
N GLU A 24 -3.31 11.27 -2.60
CA GLU A 24 -2.22 12.17 -2.23
C GLU A 24 -1.56 12.84 -3.45
N ALA A 25 -2.06 12.57 -4.67
CA ALA A 25 -1.47 13.03 -5.95
C ALA A 25 0.03 12.69 -6.09
N LEU A 26 0.42 11.48 -5.67
CA LEU A 26 1.78 10.95 -5.74
C LEU A 26 1.90 9.82 -6.77
N ASP A 27 3.14 9.53 -7.18
CA ASP A 27 3.44 8.34 -7.97
C ASP A 27 3.19 7.06 -7.12
N PRO A 28 2.40 6.08 -7.60
CA PRO A 28 2.24 4.78 -6.96
C PRO A 28 3.55 4.06 -6.64
N GLU A 29 4.60 4.25 -7.45
CA GLU A 29 5.91 3.64 -7.22
C GLU A 29 6.64 4.29 -6.03
N LEU A 30 6.49 5.61 -5.85
CA LEU A 30 6.96 6.30 -4.64
C LEU A 30 6.30 5.70 -3.40
N VAL A 31 4.97 5.64 -3.38
CA VAL A 31 4.22 5.08 -2.24
C VAL A 31 4.63 3.62 -1.97
N ARG A 32 4.77 2.79 -3.01
CA ARG A 32 5.25 1.41 -2.87
C ARG A 32 6.66 1.35 -2.26
N SER A 33 7.57 2.20 -2.71
CA SER A 33 8.95 2.23 -2.20
C SER A 33 9.03 2.62 -0.72
N GLU A 34 8.24 3.61 -0.29
CA GLU A 34 8.14 4.04 1.10
C GLU A 34 7.53 2.94 1.99
N VAL A 35 6.52 2.22 1.49
CA VAL A 35 5.95 1.06 2.18
C VAL A 35 6.98 -0.06 2.31
N ALA A 36 7.69 -0.40 1.22
CA ALA A 36 8.71 -1.44 1.24
C ALA A 36 9.87 -1.12 2.20
N ALA A 37 10.24 0.16 2.29
CA ALA A 37 11.23 0.70 3.21
C ALA A 37 10.76 0.77 4.66
N GLY A 38 9.46 0.58 4.93
CA GLY A 38 8.89 0.67 6.27
C GLY A 38 8.73 2.10 6.80
N ARG A 39 8.80 3.11 5.92
CA ARG A 39 8.63 4.53 6.27
C ARG A 39 7.18 5.01 6.13
N LEU A 40 6.40 4.33 5.30
CA LEU A 40 4.97 4.59 5.10
C LEU A 40 4.15 3.33 5.44
N VAL A 41 3.04 3.50 6.13
CA VAL A 41 2.12 2.40 6.49
C VAL A 41 0.73 2.68 5.92
N ILE A 42 0.13 1.66 5.30
CA ILE A 42 -1.27 1.69 4.83
C ILE A 42 -2.09 0.69 5.65
N PRO A 43 -2.91 1.16 6.62
CA PRO A 43 -3.81 0.29 7.38
C PRO A 43 -4.98 -0.15 6.50
N ALA A 44 -4.89 -1.35 5.94
CA ALA A 44 -5.89 -1.95 5.06
C ALA A 44 -6.29 -3.35 5.55
N ASN A 45 -6.86 -3.42 6.77
CA ASN A 45 -7.41 -4.66 7.31
C ASN A 45 -8.62 -5.09 6.48
N THR A 46 -8.59 -6.32 5.95
CA THR A 46 -9.66 -6.84 5.09
C THR A 46 -10.95 -7.14 5.85
N ALA A 47 -10.88 -7.37 7.17
CA ALA A 47 -12.07 -7.50 8.00
C ALA A 47 -12.89 -6.20 8.07
N HIS A 48 -12.27 -5.04 7.82
CA HIS A 48 -12.98 -3.76 7.77
C HIS A 48 -13.89 -3.62 6.54
N LEU A 49 -13.73 -4.49 5.54
CA LEU A 49 -14.55 -4.50 4.32
C LEU A 49 -15.77 -5.42 4.41
N ALA A 50 -15.97 -6.11 5.55
CA ALA A 50 -17.03 -7.09 5.74
C ALA A 50 -18.30 -6.53 6.43
N GLY A 51 -18.38 -5.20 6.59
CA GLY A 51 -19.52 -4.49 7.17
C GLY A 51 -20.51 -3.99 6.13
#